data_AF-A0A957V7I6-F1
#
_entry.id   AF-A0A957V7I6-F1
#
_cell.length_a   1.000
_cell.length_b   1.000
_cell.length_c   1.000
_cell.angle_alpha   90.00
_cell.angle_beta   90.00
_cell.angle_gamma   90.00
#
_symmetry.space_group_name_H-M   'P 1'
#
loop_
_entity.id
_entity.type
_entity.pdbx_description
1 polymer ?
#
loop_
_entity_poly.entity_id
_entity_poly.type
_entity_poly.pdbx_seq_one_letter_code
_entity_poly.pdbx_strand_id
1 'polypeptide(L)'
;CTGVRPDIPMPERVEHLMPDDADIEPLIIDCLISLPRPVGRNGLARILTGSLRAPVGPDQARHFGALKPIGEAGVLAYVDDLIESNRLRQYTRQEYPVLAPTLSGRIEAEVWLAEHPELADYGEASVVDDIAASDAA
;
A
#
# COMPACT_ATOMS: atom_id res chain seq x y z
N CYS A 1 44.24 -15.51 3.36
CA CYS A 1 43.05 -15.08 2.60
C CYS A 1 42.04 -16.22 2.58
N THR A 2 41.16 -16.32 3.57
CA THR A 2 40.12 -17.35 3.62
C THR A 2 38.84 -16.78 3.00
N GLY A 3 38.58 -17.14 1.75
CA GLY A 3 37.37 -16.76 1.04
C GLY A 3 36.16 -17.58 1.50
N VAL A 4 35.66 -17.28 2.69
CA VAL A 4 34.37 -17.80 3.15
C VAL A 4 33.28 -16.99 2.44
N ARG A 5 32.52 -17.63 1.55
CA ARG A 5 31.28 -17.03 1.04
C ARG A 5 30.22 -17.22 2.13
N PRO A 6 29.70 -16.14 2.73
CA PRO A 6 28.59 -16.28 3.67
C PRO A 6 27.41 -16.91 2.92
N ASP A 7 26.77 -17.87 3.57
CA ASP A 7 25.54 -18.49 3.08
C ASP A 7 24.43 -17.44 3.23
N ILE A 8 24.18 -16.68 2.16
CA ILE A 8 23.12 -15.68 2.13
C ILE A 8 21.83 -16.48 1.93
N PRO A 9 20.90 -16.50 2.90
CA PRO A 9 19.61 -17.14 2.70
C PRO A 9 18.95 -16.52 1.47
N MET A 10 18.64 -17.37 0.49
CA MET A 10 17.99 -16.94 -0.74
C MET A 10 16.60 -16.43 -0.34
N PRO A 11 16.23 -15.16 -0.62
CA PRO A 11 14.92 -14.66 -0.21
C PRO A 11 13.86 -15.53 -0.88
N GLU A 12 12.97 -16.10 -0.06
CA GLU A 12 11.82 -16.84 -0.53
C GLU A 12 11.05 -15.92 -1.48
N ARG A 13 10.95 -16.32 -2.75
CA ARG A 13 10.27 -15.50 -3.77
C ARG A 13 8.77 -15.58 -3.47
N VAL A 14 8.27 -14.63 -2.70
CA VAL A 14 6.83 -14.46 -2.48
C VAL A 14 6.18 -14.18 -3.84
N GLU A 15 5.41 -15.15 -4.35
CA GLU A 15 4.57 -14.95 -5.53
C GLU A 15 3.48 -13.96 -5.15
N HIS A 16 3.65 -12.70 -5.55
CA HIS A 16 2.60 -11.70 -5.43
C HIS A 16 1.61 -11.97 -6.55
N LEU A 17 0.57 -12.74 -6.27
CA LEU A 17 -0.56 -12.89 -7.19
C LEU A 17 -1.14 -11.51 -7.49
N MET A 18 -1.42 -11.23 -8.75
CA MET A 18 -2.11 -9.99 -9.10
C MET A 18 -3.53 -10.07 -8.53
N PRO A 19 -4.01 -9.03 -7.83
CA PRO A 19 -5.43 -8.93 -7.49
C PRO A 19 -6.28 -8.99 -8.75
N ASP A 20 -7.48 -9.54 -8.64
CA ASP A 20 -8.44 -9.50 -9.74
C ASP A 20 -8.84 -8.04 -10.02
N ASP A 21 -9.10 -7.71 -11.28
CA ASP A 21 -9.38 -6.33 -11.69
C ASP A 21 -10.57 -5.71 -10.91
N ALA A 22 -11.54 -6.55 -10.51
CA ALA A 22 -12.70 -6.14 -9.73
C ALA A 22 -12.34 -5.67 -8.30
N ASP A 23 -11.21 -6.12 -7.76
CA ASP A 23 -10.79 -5.82 -6.39
C ASP A 23 -9.90 -4.58 -6.32
N ILE A 24 -9.27 -4.17 -7.42
CA ILE A 24 -8.25 -3.10 -7.42
C ILE A 24 -8.84 -1.78 -6.92
N GLU A 25 -9.96 -1.35 -7.48
CA GLU A 25 -10.58 -0.07 -7.15
C GLU A 25 -11.08 0.00 -5.69
N PRO A 26 -11.89 -0.96 -5.17
CA PRO A 26 -12.31 -0.93 -3.77
C PRO A 26 -11.13 -1.08 -2.80
N LEU A 27 -10.08 -1.84 -3.15
CA LEU A 27 -8.84 -1.94 -2.37
C LEU A 27 -8.12 -0.58 -2.24
N ILE A 28 -8.01 0.19 -3.33
CA ILE A 28 -7.42 1.53 -3.31
C ILE A 28 -8.20 2.45 -2.35
N ILE A 29 -9.53 2.38 -2.40
CA ILE A 29 -10.40 3.21 -1.58
C ILE A 29 -10.31 2.79 -0.10
N ASP A 30 -10.35 1.50 0.22
CA ASP A 30 -10.20 1.01 1.61
C ASP A 30 -8.83 1.36 2.18
N CYS A 31 -7.75 1.23 1.39
CA CYS A 31 -6.42 1.67 1.80
C CYS A 31 -6.45 3.13 2.23
N LEU A 32 -7.01 4.03 1.39
CA LEU A 32 -7.15 5.46 1.71
C LEU A 32 -7.99 5.72 2.98
N ILE A 33 -9.04 4.92 3.23
CA ILE A 33 -9.88 5.02 4.44
C ILE A 33 -9.08 4.65 5.70
N SER A 34 -8.21 3.64 5.61
CA SER A 34 -7.43 3.14 6.75
C SER A 34 -6.34 4.10 7.25
N LEU A 35 -5.95 5.09 6.42
CA LEU A 35 -4.77 5.91 6.69
C LEU A 35 -4.96 6.87 7.88
N PRO A 36 -3.93 7.05 8.74
CA PRO A 36 -4.00 7.95 9.88
C PRO A 36 -3.95 9.43 9.47
N ARG A 37 -3.51 9.74 8.24
CA ARG A 37 -3.36 11.12 7.74
C ARG A 37 -3.76 11.21 6.26
N PRO A 38 -4.30 12.36 5.81
CA PRO A 38 -4.59 12.57 4.40
C PRO A 38 -3.32 12.51 3.55
N VAL A 39 -3.41 11.86 2.39
CA VAL A 39 -2.31 11.74 1.42
C VAL A 39 -2.74 12.24 0.04
N GLY A 40 -1.77 12.69 -0.75
CA GLY A 40 -1.98 12.96 -2.18
C GLY A 40 -1.85 11.70 -3.03
N ARG A 41 -2.12 11.84 -4.33
CA ARG A 41 -2.07 10.76 -5.34
C ARG A 41 -0.77 9.95 -5.31
N ASN A 42 0.37 10.65 -5.38
CA ASN A 42 1.69 10.01 -5.35
C ASN A 42 1.98 9.31 -4.02
N GLY A 43 1.47 9.85 -2.90
CA GLY A 43 1.63 9.22 -1.60
C GLY A 43 0.85 7.92 -1.52
N LEU A 44 -0.39 7.93 -1.99
CA LEU A 44 -1.25 6.75 -2.05
C LEU A 44 -0.65 5.66 -2.95
N ALA A 45 -0.19 6.02 -4.14
CA ALA A 45 0.45 5.07 -5.06
C ALA A 45 1.67 4.37 -4.41
N ARG A 46 2.51 5.13 -3.71
CA ARG A 46 3.68 4.57 -2.99
C ARG A 46 3.32 3.62 -1.86
N ILE A 47 2.23 3.89 -1.13
CA ILE A 47 1.73 3.00 -0.08
C ILE A 47 1.31 1.66 -0.70
N LEU A 48 0.48 1.73 -1.74
CA LEU A 48 -0.08 0.55 -2.41
C LEU A 48 0.97 -0.29 -3.14
N THR A 49 2.07 0.31 -3.60
CA THR A 49 3.20 -0.43 -4.18
C THR A 49 4.28 -0.84 -3.18
N GLY A 50 4.13 -0.45 -1.90
CA GLY A 50 5.04 -0.84 -0.83
C GLY A 50 6.40 -0.15 -0.91
N SER A 51 6.42 1.09 -1.39
CA SER A 51 7.62 1.90 -1.56
C SER A 51 8.25 2.26 -0.21
N LEU A 52 9.58 2.19 -0.10
CA LEU A 52 10.33 2.70 1.06
C LEU A 52 10.17 4.21 1.28
N ARG A 53 9.68 4.94 0.27
CA ARG A 53 9.39 6.38 0.34
C ARG A 53 7.90 6.66 0.60
N ALA A 54 7.12 5.65 0.97
CA ALA A 54 5.74 5.83 1.37
C ALA A 54 5.67 6.73 2.63
N PRO A 55 4.66 7.61 2.73
CA PRO A 55 4.52 8.51 3.88
C PRO A 55 4.11 7.81 5.18
N VAL A 56 3.69 6.55 5.11
CA VAL A 56 3.34 5.69 6.24
C VAL A 56 3.85 4.27 5.99
N GLY A 57 4.04 3.51 7.07
CA GLY A 57 4.46 2.12 7.01
C GLY A 57 3.29 1.13 6.88
N PRO A 58 3.60 -0.16 6.70
CA PRO A 58 2.61 -1.25 6.66
C PRO A 58 1.76 -1.37 7.94
N ASP A 59 2.32 -0.97 9.09
CA ASP A 59 1.64 -0.91 10.39
C ASP A 59 0.52 0.15 10.46
N GLN A 60 0.48 1.07 9.50
CA GLN A 60 -0.40 2.24 9.48
C GLN A 60 -1.34 2.27 8.27
N ALA A 61 -1.19 1.35 7.33
CA ALA A 61 -1.98 1.29 6.11
C ALA A 61 -2.39 -0.14 5.79
N ARG A 62 -3.69 -0.37 5.61
CA ARG A 62 -4.16 -1.59 4.96
C ARG A 62 -3.67 -1.64 3.52
N HIS A 63 -3.51 -2.86 3.00
CA HIS A 63 -3.11 -3.12 1.62
C HIS A 63 -1.75 -2.53 1.23
N PHE A 64 -0.87 -2.28 2.21
CA PHE A 64 0.49 -1.81 1.93
C PHE A 64 1.21 -2.80 1.03
N GLY A 65 1.67 -2.35 -0.15
CA GLY A 65 2.35 -3.22 -1.11
C GLY A 65 1.46 -4.16 -1.93
N ALA A 66 0.14 -4.16 -1.72
CA ALA A 66 -0.77 -5.09 -2.40
C ALA A 66 -0.76 -4.93 -3.94
N LEU A 67 -0.50 -3.71 -4.44
CA LEU A 67 -0.48 -3.40 -5.87
C LEU A 67 0.95 -3.30 -6.45
N LYS A 68 1.94 -3.90 -5.78
CA LYS A 68 3.32 -3.95 -6.26
C LYS A 68 3.46 -4.52 -7.69
N PRO A 69 2.71 -5.55 -8.12
CA PRO A 69 2.77 -6.06 -9.49
C PRO A 69 2.29 -5.06 -10.56
N ILE A 70 1.36 -4.16 -10.21
CA ILE A 70 0.81 -3.13 -11.09
C ILE A 70 1.79 -1.96 -11.26
N GLY A 71 2.50 -1.61 -10.18
CA GLY A 71 3.46 -0.51 -10.15
C GLY A 71 2.80 0.87 -10.00
N GLU A 72 3.63 1.88 -9.65
CA GLU A 72 3.12 3.20 -9.24
C GLU A 72 2.32 3.90 -10.35
N ALA A 73 2.76 3.77 -11.61
CA ALA A 73 2.09 4.38 -12.75
C ALA A 73 0.69 3.79 -12.99
N GLY A 74 0.54 2.47 -12.86
CA GLY A 74 -0.76 1.82 -13.02
C GLY A 74 -1.71 2.18 -11.89
N VAL A 75 -1.21 2.23 -10.63
CA VAL A 75 -2.03 2.69 -9.50
C VAL A 75 -2.47 4.15 -9.67
N LEU A 76 -1.60 5.02 -10.20
CA LEU A 76 -1.97 6.41 -10.49
C LEU A 76 -3.09 6.52 -11.54
N ALA A 77 -3.12 5.63 -12.53
CA ALA A 77 -4.20 5.58 -13.52
C ALA A 77 -5.53 5.19 -12.88
N TYR A 78 -5.56 4.13 -12.06
CA TYR A 78 -6.77 3.77 -11.30
C TYR A 78 -7.23 4.89 -10.37
N VAL A 79 -6.31 5.60 -9.72
CA VAL A 79 -6.64 6.76 -8.88
C VAL A 79 -7.27 7.89 -9.70
N ASP A 80 -6.83 8.11 -10.94
CA ASP A 80 -7.44 9.07 -11.85
C ASP A 80 -8.86 8.66 -12.24
N ASP A 81 -9.06 7.41 -12.65
CA ASP A 81 -10.38 6.87 -13.00
C ASP A 81 -11.36 6.97 -11.82
N LEU A 82 -10.89 6.73 -10.60
CA LEU A 82 -11.66 6.88 -9.36
C LEU A 82 -12.07 8.34 -9.08
N ILE A 83 -11.22 9.30 -9.43
CA ILE A 83 -11.55 10.74 -9.31
C ILE A 83 -12.56 11.13 -10.39
N GLU A 84 -12.35 10.70 -11.63
CA GLU A 84 -13.23 10.97 -12.77
C GLU A 84 -14.64 10.40 -12.56
N SER A 85 -14.74 9.22 -11.95
CA SER A 85 -15.99 8.55 -11.58
C SER A 85 -16.60 9.01 -10.25
N ASN A 86 -16.04 10.06 -9.61
CA ASN A 86 -16.54 10.65 -8.36
C ASN A 86 -16.61 9.67 -7.16
N ARG A 87 -15.77 8.63 -7.16
CA ARG A 87 -15.55 7.73 -6.02
C ARG A 87 -14.50 8.29 -5.07
N LEU A 88 -13.52 9.00 -5.62
CA LEU A 88 -12.57 9.83 -4.88
C LEU A 88 -12.78 11.31 -5.21
N ARG A 89 -12.40 12.17 -4.27
CA ARG A 89 -12.29 13.62 -4.50
C ARG A 89 -10.90 14.12 -4.13
N GLN A 90 -10.38 15.03 -4.94
CA GLN A 90 -9.18 15.80 -4.62
C GLN A 90 -9.56 17.17 -4.06
N TYR A 91 -8.88 17.61 -3.00
CA TYR A 91 -9.05 18.93 -2.43
C TYR A 91 -7.73 19.45 -1.85
N THR A 92 -7.64 20.76 -1.64
CA THR A 92 -6.43 21.39 -1.08
C THR A 92 -6.53 21.49 0.43
N ARG A 93 -5.50 21.02 1.13
CA ARG A 93 -5.33 21.19 2.58
C ARG A 93 -3.97 21.84 2.83
N GLN A 94 -3.96 23.04 3.42
CA GLN A 94 -2.73 23.79 3.71
C GLN A 94 -1.81 23.89 2.47
N GLU A 95 -2.38 24.25 1.32
CA GLU A 95 -1.69 24.36 0.01
C GLU A 95 -1.24 23.03 -0.63
N TYR A 96 -1.54 21.87 -0.03
CA TYR A 96 -1.22 20.56 -0.60
C TYR A 96 -2.47 19.82 -1.12
N PRO A 97 -2.43 19.26 -2.36
CA PRO A 97 -3.52 18.45 -2.88
C PRO A 97 -3.56 17.08 -2.19
N VAL A 98 -4.70 16.77 -1.58
CA VAL A 98 -4.95 15.51 -0.86
C VAL A 98 -6.21 14.84 -1.38
N LEU A 99 -6.29 13.53 -1.19
CA LEU A 99 -7.43 12.70 -1.56
C LEU A 99 -8.32 12.46 -0.35
N ALA A 100 -9.62 12.35 -0.61
CA ALA A 100 -10.58 11.76 0.31
C ALA A 100 -11.60 10.92 -0.47
N PRO A 101 -12.08 9.81 0.09
CA PRO A 101 -13.18 9.07 -0.50
C PRO A 101 -14.48 9.86 -0.39
N THR A 102 -15.33 9.76 -1.43
CA THR A 102 -16.70 10.27 -1.39
C THR A 102 -17.61 9.29 -0.63
N LEU A 103 -18.88 9.64 -0.42
CA LEU A 103 -19.83 8.70 0.19
C LEU A 103 -19.98 7.43 -0.67
N SER A 104 -20.03 7.59 -2.00
CA SER A 104 -20.14 6.46 -2.93
C SER A 104 -18.94 5.53 -2.82
N GLY A 105 -17.72 6.09 -2.86
CA GLY A 105 -16.51 5.29 -2.73
C GLY A 105 -16.42 4.58 -1.38
N ARG A 106 -16.84 5.23 -0.28
CA ARG A 106 -16.87 4.58 1.05
C ARG A 106 -17.79 3.38 1.08
N ILE A 107 -19.01 3.50 0.58
CA ILE A 107 -19.99 2.40 0.57
C ILE A 107 -19.43 1.22 -0.24
N GLU A 108 -18.84 1.47 -1.40
CA GLU A 108 -18.23 0.45 -2.25
C GLU A 108 -17.10 -0.30 -1.52
N ALA A 109 -16.18 0.43 -0.91
CA ALA A 109 -15.10 -0.15 -0.13
C ALA A 109 -15.59 -0.95 1.08
N GLU A 110 -16.61 -0.44 1.79
CA GLU A 110 -17.21 -1.11 2.95
C GLU A 110 -17.91 -2.42 2.55
N VAL A 111 -18.64 -2.43 1.43
CA VAL A 111 -19.29 -3.64 0.89
C VAL A 111 -18.23 -4.67 0.50
N TRP A 112 -17.22 -4.25 -0.26
CA TRP A 112 -16.13 -5.13 -0.68
C TRP A 112 -15.38 -5.72 0.51
N LEU A 113 -15.08 -4.92 1.54
CA LEU A 113 -14.40 -5.39 2.74
C LEU A 113 -15.26 -6.34 3.59
N ALA A 114 -16.59 -6.17 3.56
CA ALA A 114 -17.51 -7.11 4.20
C ALA A 114 -17.53 -8.48 3.49
N GLU A 115 -17.25 -8.50 2.19
CA GLU A 115 -17.10 -9.72 1.39
C GLU A 115 -15.71 -10.37 1.54
N HIS A 116 -14.69 -9.58 1.88
CA HIS A 116 -13.29 -9.98 2.02
C HIS A 116 -12.71 -9.62 3.41
N PRO A 117 -13.26 -10.17 4.51
CA PRO A 117 -12.86 -9.80 5.87
C PRO A 117 -11.38 -10.10 6.18
N GLU A 118 -10.77 -11.06 5.48
CA GLU A 118 -9.35 -11.42 5.60
C GLU A 118 -8.39 -10.32 5.14
N LEU A 119 -8.87 -9.34 4.37
CA LEU A 119 -8.08 -8.22 3.88
C LEU A 119 -8.14 -6.99 4.80
N ALA A 120 -8.90 -7.05 5.90
CA ALA A 120 -9.10 -5.93 6.82
C ALA A 120 -7.92 -5.68 7.77
N ASP A 121 -6.92 -6.57 7.77
CA ASP A 121 -5.75 -6.47 8.63
C ASP A 121 -4.71 -5.48 8.08
N TYR A 122 -4.00 -4.82 9.00
CA TYR A 122 -2.85 -4.00 8.64
C TYR A 122 -1.68 -4.93 8.25
N GLY A 123 -0.88 -4.52 7.28
CA GLY A 123 0.29 -5.30 6.89
C GLY A 123 1.23 -5.49 8.08
N GLU A 124 1.84 -6.68 8.21
CA GLU A 124 2.93 -6.84 9.16
C GLU A 124 4.05 -5.87 8.80
N ALA A 125 4.52 -5.09 9.77
CA ALA A 125 5.79 -4.41 9.63
C ALA A 125 6.83 -5.46 9.27
N SER A 126 7.45 -5.31 8.10
CA SER A 126 8.70 -6.02 7.81
C SER A 126 9.60 -5.73 9.01
N VAL A 127 9.75 -6.72 9.88
CA VAL A 127 10.85 -6.79 10.81
C VAL A 127 12.06 -6.82 9.92
N VAL A 128 12.68 -5.66 9.76
CA VAL A 128 14.06 -5.60 9.32
C VAL A 128 14.78 -6.38 10.41
N ASP A 129 15.23 -7.59 10.09
CA ASP A 129 16.18 -8.28 10.95
C ASP A 129 17.31 -7.29 11.17
N ASP A 130 17.35 -6.71 12.38
CA ASP A 130 18.51 -6.03 12.89
C ASP A 130 19.62 -7.08 12.79
N ILE A 131 20.48 -6.94 11.78
CA ILE A 131 21.80 -7.56 11.79
C ILE A 131 22.55 -6.83 12.90
N ALA A 132 22.22 -7.22 14.13
CA ALA A 132 22.78 -6.71 15.34
C ALA A 132 24.26 -7.04 15.32
N ALA A 133 25.05 -5.99 15.52
CA ALA A 133 26.48 -6.06 15.72
C ALA A 133 26.80 -7.06 16.85
N SER A 134 27.41 -8.18 16.49
CA SER A 134 28.19 -8.98 17.43
C SER A 134 29.56 -9.24 16.82
N ASP A 135 30.50 -8.36 17.10
CA ASP A 135 31.87 -8.81 17.31
C ASP A 135 32.58 -7.87 18.28
N ALA A 136 32.48 -8.23 19.55
CA ALA A 136 33.29 -7.72 20.64
C ALA A 136 33.57 -8.89 21.60
N ALA A 137 34.65 -9.61 21.35
CA ALA A 137 35.50 -10.28 22.34
C ALA A 137 36.81 -10.75 21.71
#